data_AF-A0A9W6J0I9-F1
#
_entry.id   AF-A0A9W6J0I9-F1
#
_cell.length_a   1.000
_cell.length_b   1.000
_cell.length_c   1.000
_cell.angle_alpha   90.00
_cell.angle_beta   90.00
_cell.angle_gamma   90.00
#
_symmetry.space_group_name_H-M   'P 1'
#
loop_
_entity.id
_entity.type
_entity.pdbx_description
1 polymer ?
#
loop_
_entity_poly.entity_id
_entity_poly.type
_entity_poly.pdbx_seq_one_letter_code
_entity_poly.pdbx_strand_id
1 'polypeptide(L)'
;MPLDFQIAEDDLGGFTAPAREHLKKAVEQYAVDLIKEANRIEATRNSTDGTTEITQGMVNDAVSSQKQTFGSPKITIWPKILNAVSSALSFIVGMLYDPSSLTNQVNMLIFLGLAALTIIVTTISIMRGS
;
A
#
# COMPACT_ATOMS: atom_id res chain seq x y z
N MET A 1 -14.46 -8.59 -32.38
CA MET A 1 -15.74 -9.00 -31.79
C MET A 1 -15.86 -8.38 -30.42
N PRO A 2 -16.95 -7.67 -30.09
CA PRO A 2 -17.22 -7.31 -28.70
C PRO A 2 -17.44 -8.59 -27.88
N LEU A 3 -16.86 -8.65 -26.68
CA LEU A 3 -17.16 -9.70 -25.72
C LEU A 3 -18.48 -9.34 -25.03
N ASP A 4 -19.50 -10.18 -25.20
CA ASP A 4 -20.77 -10.05 -24.48
C ASP A 4 -20.73 -10.95 -23.24
N PHE A 5 -21.07 -10.37 -22.09
CA PHE A 5 -21.13 -11.08 -20.81
C PHE A 5 -22.53 -10.92 -20.24
N GLN A 6 -23.27 -12.03 -20.19
CA GLN A 6 -24.59 -12.08 -19.59
C GLN A 6 -24.49 -12.58 -18.16
N ILE A 7 -25.05 -11.81 -17.23
CA ILE A 7 -25.22 -12.18 -15.82
C ILE A 7 -26.69 -12.53 -15.65
N ALA A 8 -26.98 -13.67 -15.01
CA ALA A 8 -28.36 -14.08 -14.78
C ALA A 8 -29.06 -13.08 -13.84
N GLU A 9 -30.29 -12.69 -14.17
CA GLU A 9 -31.09 -11.77 -13.33
C GLU A 9 -31.39 -12.36 -11.94
N ASP A 10 -31.45 -13.70 -11.85
CA ASP A 10 -31.62 -14.41 -10.58
C ASP A 10 -30.48 -14.12 -9.59
N ASP A 11 -29.25 -13.89 -10.08
CA ASP A 11 -28.09 -13.52 -9.26
C ASP A 11 -28.13 -12.04 -8.82
N LEU A 12 -29.01 -11.23 -9.43
CA LEU A 12 -29.16 -9.80 -9.19
C LEU A 12 -30.42 -9.43 -8.39
N GLY A 13 -31.16 -10.43 -7.88
CA GLY A 13 -32.43 -10.21 -7.17
C GLY A 13 -32.34 -9.28 -5.95
N GLY A 14 -31.17 -9.19 -5.30
CA GLY A 14 -30.90 -8.28 -4.17
C GLY A 14 -30.34 -6.90 -4.55
N PHE A 15 -30.02 -6.67 -5.83
CA PHE A 15 -29.39 -5.43 -6.26
C PHE A 15 -30.45 -4.34 -6.50
N THR A 16 -30.15 -3.12 -6.05
CA THR A 16 -30.92 -1.94 -6.46
C THR A 16 -30.52 -1.53 -7.88
N ALA A 17 -31.32 -0.70 -8.56
CA ALA A 17 -30.97 -0.23 -9.91
C ALA A 17 -29.60 0.50 -9.96
N PRO A 18 -29.25 1.39 -9.00
CA PRO A 18 -27.91 1.96 -8.94
C PRO A 18 -26.82 0.92 -8.68
N ALA A 19 -27.09 -0.09 -7.83
CA ALA A 19 -26.12 -1.15 -7.56
C ALA A 19 -25.83 -2.00 -8.81
N ARG A 20 -26.84 -2.28 -9.64
CA ARG A 20 -26.67 -2.94 -10.94
C ARG A 20 -25.80 -2.12 -11.89
N GLU A 21 -26.03 -0.81 -11.96
CA GLU A 21 -25.22 0.09 -12.79
C GLU A 21 -23.76 0.14 -12.31
N HIS A 22 -23.54 0.22 -11.01
CA HIS A 22 -22.21 0.17 -10.42
C HIS A 22 -21.50 -1.16 -10.66
N LEU A 23 -22.21 -2.30 -10.53
CA LEU A 23 -21.67 -3.61 -10.85
C LEU A 23 -21.23 -3.69 -12.31
N LYS A 24 -22.07 -3.23 -13.24
CA LYS A 24 -21.74 -3.19 -14.66
C LYS A 24 -20.44 -2.40 -14.92
N LYS A 25 -20.35 -1.19 -14.37
CA LYS A 25 -19.15 -0.34 -14.47
C LYS A 25 -17.91 -1.03 -13.87
N ALA A 26 -18.07 -1.71 -12.74
CA ALA A 26 -16.97 -2.42 -12.08
C ALA A 26 -16.48 -3.61 -12.92
N VAL A 27 -17.38 -4.37 -13.54
CA VAL A 27 -17.03 -5.49 -14.43
C VAL A 27 -16.35 -4.98 -15.70
N GLU A 28 -16.86 -3.91 -16.31
CA GLU A 28 -16.23 -3.26 -17.47
C GLU A 28 -14.80 -2.79 -17.14
N GLN A 29 -14.64 -2.11 -16.01
CA GLN A 29 -13.34 -1.64 -15.56
C GLN A 29 -12.39 -2.82 -15.27
N TYR A 30 -12.88 -3.87 -14.61
CA TYR A 30 -12.11 -5.08 -14.34
C TYR A 30 -11.61 -5.74 -15.63
N ALA A 31 -12.46 -5.85 -16.65
CA ALA A 31 -12.08 -6.39 -17.95
C ALA A 31 -11.00 -5.54 -18.63
N VAL A 32 -11.14 -4.21 -18.61
CA VAL A 32 -10.13 -3.28 -19.15
C VAL A 32 -8.79 -3.45 -18.45
N ASP A 33 -8.80 -3.55 -17.12
CA ASP A 33 -7.58 -3.69 -16.33
C ASP A 33 -6.92 -5.05 -16.53
N LEU A 34 -7.71 -6.11 -16.68
CA LEU A 34 -7.22 -7.45 -16.99
C LEU A 34 -6.53 -7.49 -18.36
N ILE A 35 -7.10 -6.83 -19.38
CA ILE A 35 -6.49 -6.71 -20.71
C ILE A 35 -5.15 -5.97 -20.64
N LYS A 36 -5.11 -4.85 -19.90
CA LYS A 36 -3.87 -4.08 -19.72
C LYS A 36 -2.79 -4.91 -19.04
N GLU A 37 -3.15 -5.66 -18.01
CA GLU A 37 -2.18 -6.48 -17.28
C GLU A 37 -1.69 -7.67 -18.13
N ALA A 38 -2.56 -8.31 -18.89
CA ALA A 38 -2.16 -9.36 -19.83
C ALA A 38 -1.19 -8.82 -20.90
N ASN A 39 -1.48 -7.64 -21.47
CA ASN A 39 -0.58 -6.95 -22.40
C ASN A 39 0.75 -6.57 -21.74
N ARG A 40 0.73 -6.13 -20.46
CA ARG A 40 1.94 -5.81 -19.71
C ARG A 40 2.81 -7.06 -19.51
N ILE A 41 2.21 -8.19 -19.16
CA ILE A 41 2.91 -9.46 -18.99
C ILE A 41 3.53 -9.90 -20.32
N GLU A 42 2.79 -9.80 -21.42
CA GLU A 42 3.33 -10.07 -22.76
C GLU A 42 4.53 -9.18 -23.08
N ALA A 43 4.40 -7.86 -22.92
CA ALA A 43 5.48 -6.91 -23.19
C ALA A 43 6.72 -7.16 -22.31
N THR A 44 6.54 -7.68 -21.09
CA THR A 44 7.68 -8.03 -20.22
C THR A 44 8.38 -9.33 -20.63
N ARG A 45 7.66 -10.26 -21.28
CA ARG A 45 8.19 -11.56 -21.73
C ARG A 45 8.70 -11.51 -23.16
N ASN A 46 8.16 -10.62 -23.98
CA ASN A 46 8.53 -10.41 -25.37
C ASN A 46 9.57 -9.27 -25.46
N SER A 47 10.82 -9.61 -25.14
CA SER A 47 11.97 -8.68 -25.14
C SER A 47 12.57 -8.43 -26.53
N THR A 48 12.00 -9.07 -27.56
CA THR A 48 12.35 -8.90 -28.98
C THR A 48 11.07 -8.38 -29.62
N ASP A 49 11.09 -7.33 -30.45
CA ASP A 49 9.91 -6.69 -31.10
C ASP A 49 9.10 -7.63 -32.05
N GLY A 50 8.78 -8.85 -31.60
CA GLY A 50 7.98 -9.83 -32.31
C GLY A 50 6.49 -9.53 -32.20
N THR A 51 5.69 -10.21 -33.02
CA THR A 51 4.23 -10.03 -33.05
C THR A 51 3.62 -10.26 -31.66
N THR A 52 2.87 -9.26 -31.16
CA THR A 52 2.17 -9.35 -29.88
C THR A 52 1.13 -10.47 -29.90
N GLU A 53 1.31 -11.46 -29.04
CA GLU A 53 0.38 -12.59 -28.89
C GLU A 53 0.03 -12.79 -27.40
N ILE A 54 -1.23 -12.53 -27.05
CA ILE A 54 -1.74 -12.76 -25.70
C ILE A 54 -2.22 -14.21 -25.57
N THR A 55 -1.46 -15.02 -24.84
CA THR A 55 -1.78 -16.43 -24.62
C THR A 55 -2.71 -16.63 -23.42
N GLN A 56 -3.38 -17.79 -23.35
CA GLN A 56 -4.23 -18.17 -22.21
C GLN A 56 -3.47 -18.11 -20.87
N GLY A 57 -2.18 -18.47 -20.87
CA GLY A 57 -1.33 -18.39 -19.69
C GLY A 57 -1.16 -16.97 -19.17
N MET A 58 -0.99 -15.99 -20.07
CA MET A 58 -0.85 -14.57 -19.70
C MET A 58 -2.15 -14.01 -19.10
N VAL A 59 -3.31 -14.44 -19.60
CA VAL A 59 -4.61 -14.07 -19.02
C VAL A 59 -4.77 -14.66 -17.61
N ASN A 60 -4.40 -15.93 -17.41
CA ASN A 60 -4.44 -16.56 -16.08
C ASN A 60 -3.48 -15.88 -15.08
N ASP A 61 -2.28 -15.53 -15.55
CA ASP A 61 -1.29 -14.78 -14.76
C ASP A 61 -1.83 -13.39 -14.38
N ALA A 62 -2.49 -12.70 -15.31
CA ALA A 62 -3.11 -11.40 -15.07
C ALA A 62 -4.26 -11.49 -14.02
N VAL A 63 -5.11 -12.52 -14.10
CA VAL A 63 -6.16 -12.76 -13.10
C VAL A 63 -5.56 -12.99 -11.71
N SER A 64 -4.47 -13.77 -11.62
CA SER A 64 -3.77 -14.05 -10.36
C SER A 64 -3.14 -12.78 -9.77
N SER A 65 -2.47 -11.98 -10.60
CA SER A 65 -1.86 -10.68 -10.24
C SER A 65 -2.90 -9.70 -9.68
N GLN A 66 -4.07 -9.62 -10.32
CA GLN A 66 -5.13 -8.71 -9.91
C GLN A 66 -5.76 -9.14 -8.57
N LYS A 67 -5.95 -10.45 -8.33
CA LYS A 67 -6.41 -10.99 -7.04
C LYS A 67 -5.45 -10.66 -5.89
N GLN A 68 -4.15 -10.77 -6.13
CA GLN A 68 -3.14 -10.40 -5.12
C GLN A 68 -3.15 -8.89 -4.83
N THR A 69 -3.38 -8.06 -5.85
CA THR A 69 -3.43 -6.59 -5.70
C THR A 69 -4.58 -6.14 -4.80
N PHE A 70 -5.75 -6.80 -4.86
CA PHE A 70 -6.88 -6.51 -3.98
C PHE A 70 -6.69 -6.99 -2.53
N GLY A 71 -5.77 -7.94 -2.29
CA GLY A 71 -5.46 -8.47 -0.96
C GLY A 71 -4.22 -7.88 -0.28
N SER A 72 -3.41 -7.10 -1.00
CA SER A 72 -2.13 -6.60 -0.48
C SER A 72 -2.30 -5.18 0.11
N PRO A 73 -2.13 -4.98 1.43
CA PRO A 73 -2.11 -3.63 1.98
C PRO A 73 -0.96 -2.85 1.32
N LYS A 74 -1.25 -1.66 0.79
CA LYS A 74 -0.25 -0.80 0.16
C LYS A 74 0.93 -0.61 1.11
N ILE A 75 2.10 -1.11 0.74
CA ILE A 75 3.34 -0.91 1.49
C ILE A 75 3.63 0.59 1.49
N THR A 76 3.21 1.25 2.55
CA THR A 76 3.49 2.66 2.75
C THR A 76 4.94 2.74 3.21
N ILE A 77 5.77 3.54 2.53
CA ILE A 77 7.17 3.80 2.92
C ILE A 77 7.29 4.63 4.20
N TRP A 78 6.19 5.25 4.61
CA TRP A 78 6.06 6.13 5.77
C TRP A 78 6.54 5.53 7.11
N PRO A 79 6.22 4.26 7.46
CA PRO A 79 6.66 3.65 8.72
C PRO A 79 8.17 3.43 8.77
N LYS A 80 8.81 3.15 7.62
CA LYS A 80 10.27 2.99 7.54
C LYS A 80 10.99 4.31 7.83
N ILE A 81 10.47 5.41 7.31
CA ILE A 81 11.02 6.76 7.55
C ILE A 81 10.85 7.15 9.02
N LEU A 82 9.67 6.93 9.60
CA LEU A 82 9.42 7.21 11.01
C LEU A 82 10.33 6.41 11.95
N ASN A 83 10.59 5.13 11.67
CA ASN A 83 11.51 4.33 12.47
C ASN A 83 12.97 4.84 12.38
N ALA A 84 13.43 5.26 11.19
CA ALA A 84 14.76 5.84 11.03
C ALA A 84 14.90 7.16 11.83
N VAL A 85 13.89 8.03 11.77
CA VAL A 85 13.87 9.30 12.51
C VAL A 85 13.81 9.06 14.02
N SER A 86 12.99 8.12 14.49
CA SER A 86 12.89 7.74 15.91
C SER A 86 14.23 7.23 16.47
N SER A 87 14.93 6.38 15.71
CA SER A 87 16.24 5.87 16.10
C SER A 87 17.30 6.98 16.19
N ALA A 88 17.29 7.92 15.24
CA ALA A 88 18.20 9.06 15.24
C ALA A 88 17.93 10.01 16.42
N LEU A 89 16.67 10.28 16.75
CA LEU A 89 16.29 11.10 17.90
C LEU A 89 16.72 10.46 19.23
N SER A 90 16.51 9.15 19.39
CA SER A 90 16.94 8.41 20.59
C SER A 90 18.47 8.46 20.78
N PHE A 91 19.22 8.39 19.68
CA PHE A 91 20.67 8.52 19.68
C PHE A 91 21.13 9.93 20.09
N ILE A 92 20.46 10.96 19.57
CA ILE A 92 20.76 12.37 19.90
C ILE A 92 20.44 12.66 21.37
N VAL A 93 19.32 12.17 21.90
CA VAL A 93 18.97 12.31 23.33
C VAL A 93 20.01 11.65 24.23
N GLY A 94 20.52 10.47 23.83
CA GLY A 94 21.62 9.81 24.54
C GLY A 94 22.92 10.60 24.52
N MET A 95 23.26 11.25 23.41
CA MET A 95 24.45 12.11 23.31
C MET A 95 24.30 13.43 24.08
N LEU A 96 23.09 13.97 24.20
CA LEU A 96 22.83 15.22 24.91
C LEU A 96 22.74 15.05 26.44
N TYR A 97 22.84 13.81 26.94
CA TYR A 97 22.90 13.54 28.37
C TYR A 97 24.27 13.95 28.94
N ASP A 98 24.39 15.24 29.29
CA ASP A 98 25.51 15.77 30.08
C ASP A 98 25.06 15.96 31.54
N PRO A 99 25.53 15.12 32.47
CA PRO A 99 25.18 15.19 33.89
C PRO A 99 25.50 16.55 34.54
N SER A 100 26.52 17.26 34.04
CA SER A 100 26.94 18.54 34.62
C SER A 100 25.94 19.67 34.31
N SER A 101 25.32 19.62 33.13
CA SER A 101 24.30 20.56 32.65
C SER A 101 22.92 20.32 33.26
N LEU A 102 22.63 19.10 33.73
CA LEU A 102 21.37 18.69 34.37
C LEU A 102 21.23 19.13 35.84
N THR A 103 22.30 19.68 36.43
CA THR A 103 22.26 20.23 37.79
C THR A 103 21.43 21.51 37.89
N ASN A 104 21.23 22.21 36.77
CA ASN A 104 20.37 23.39 36.71
C ASN A 104 18.92 22.98 36.44
N GLN A 105 18.00 23.40 37.31
CA GLN A 105 16.58 23.02 37.28
C GLN A 105 15.90 23.31 35.92
N VAL A 106 16.30 24.38 35.22
CA VAL A 106 15.75 24.73 33.91
C VAL A 106 16.17 23.73 32.83
N ASN A 107 17.45 23.35 32.82
CA ASN A 107 17.99 22.38 31.86
C ASN A 107 17.43 20.97 32.10
N MET A 108 17.21 20.60 33.36
CA MET A 108 16.57 19.34 33.73
C MET A 108 15.14 19.24 33.19
N LEU A 109 14.35 20.32 33.28
CA LEU A 109 12.98 20.36 32.76
C LEU A 109 12.95 20.26 31.23
N ILE A 110 13.88 20.92 30.54
CA ILE A 110 14.01 20.85 29.08
C ILE A 110 14.39 19.43 28.64
N PHE A 111 15.35 18.81 29.33
CA PHE A 111 15.75 17.43 29.06
C PHE A 111 14.59 16.44 29.26
N LEU A 112 13.85 16.57 30.37
CA LEU A 112 12.71 15.70 30.67
C LEU A 112 11.59 15.86 29.63
N GLY A 113 11.33 17.09 29.18
CA GLY A 113 10.35 17.36 28.11
C GLY A 113 10.75 16.72 26.77
N LEU A 114 12.01 16.85 26.38
CA LEU A 114 12.52 16.25 25.14
C LEU A 114 12.55 14.72 25.21
N ALA A 115 12.91 14.15 26.36
CA ALA A 115 12.90 12.71 26.58
C ALA A 115 11.47 12.14 26.51
N ALA A 116 10.51 12.77 27.18
CA ALA A 116 9.11 12.36 27.14
C ALA A 116 8.53 12.43 25.71
N LEU A 117 8.82 13.51 24.97
CA LEU A 117 8.39 13.66 23.59
C LEU A 117 9.00 12.59 22.68
N THR A 118 10.28 12.26 22.87
CA THR A 118 10.95 11.19 22.13
C THR A 118 10.31 9.83 22.37
N ILE A 119 9.93 9.52 23.62
CA ILE A 119 9.23 8.27 23.97
C ILE A 119 7.86 8.19 23.29
N ILE A 120 7.08 9.29 23.31
CA ILE A 120 5.76 9.34 22.69
C ILE A 120 5.86 9.12 21.17
N VAL A 121 6.76 9.85 20.49
CA VAL A 121 6.98 9.72 19.04
C VAL A 121 7.42 8.31 18.67
N THR A 122 8.33 7.73 19.44
CA THR A 122 8.83 6.36 19.23
C THR A 122 7.72 5.32 19.41
N THR A 123 6.88 5.47 20.44
CA THR A 123 5.76 4.55 20.71
C THR A 123 4.73 4.59 19.57
N ILE A 124 4.37 5.78 19.09
CA ILE A 124 3.45 5.94 17.96
C ILE A 124 4.04 5.33 16.68
N SER A 125 5.36 5.48 16.46
CA SER A 125 6.06 4.87 15.32
C SER A 125 5.94 3.34 15.33
N ILE A 126 6.14 2.72 16.51
CA ILE A 126 6.05 1.27 16.67
C ILE A 126 4.61 0.77 16.47
N MET A 127 3.63 1.43 17.09
CA MET A 127 2.22 1.02 17.00
C MET A 127 1.61 1.16 15.60
N ARG A 128 2.11 2.08 14.77
CA ARG A 128 1.64 2.26 13.37
C ARG A 128 2.49 1.50 12.35
N GLY A 129 3.63 0.95 12.78
CA GLY A 129 4.54 0.17 11.95
C GLY A 129 4.39 -1.35 12.09
N SER A 130 3.62 -1.83 13.08
CA SER A 130 3.16 -3.23 13.20
C SER A 130 1.79 -3.41 12.57
#